data_AF-A0A9P8MWY8-F1
#
_entry.id   AF-A0A9P8MWY8-F1
#
_cell.length_a   1.000
_cell.length_b   1.000
_cell.length_c   1.000
_cell.angle_alpha   90.00
_cell.angle_beta   90.00
_cell.angle_gamma   90.00
#
_symmetry.space_group_name_H-M   'P 1'
#
loop_
_entity.id
_entity.type
_entity.pdbx_description
1 polymer ?
#
loop_
_entity_poly.entity_id
_entity_poly.type
_entity_poly.pdbx_seq_one_letter_code
_entity_poly.pdbx_strand_id
1 'polypeptide(L)'
;MCRTRDVDADSAYYASEGQGPKLYDEQKSRGVNPAARPQGVALKALKRSILATTWSRKRKEYMDRGVGTLRDVYAPAQIPDHTNVAWSERKEIACALRTQVDFLLGNHMLLRSGNRLPMELADCFPLDLPNEGFKAQGYTTKALVVVMNCRKTNQHGRMEYGSALRHRDPRSCLIGALAFWLFWRWQVEKAERFPVFQRSEDWYETKVLRRSAKEPQGKRDGIHQDPITQRVHRPFHSPNIPVSMAQMPVPLPTLEPLSMVKKWCTMSRPEKVSSK
;
A
#
# COMPACT_ATOMS: atom_id res chain seq x y z
N MET A 1 -39.96 -19.62 -1.36
CA MET A 1 -39.08 -20.75 -0.98
C MET A 1 -37.65 -20.26 -0.91
N CYS A 2 -37.04 -20.31 0.27
CA CYS A 2 -35.66 -19.94 0.56
C CYS A 2 -34.67 -20.66 -0.37
N ARG A 3 -33.77 -19.89 -1.00
CA ARG A 3 -32.42 -20.38 -1.33
C ARG A 3 -31.43 -19.60 -0.49
N THR A 4 -30.71 -20.37 0.31
CA THR A 4 -29.61 -19.97 1.18
C THR A 4 -28.58 -19.14 0.43
N ARG A 5 -28.13 -18.07 1.09
CA ARG A 5 -27.02 -17.20 0.67
C ARG A 5 -25.74 -18.02 0.61
N ASP A 6 -25.11 -18.09 -0.57
CA ASP A 6 -23.75 -18.57 -0.70
C ASP A 6 -22.80 -17.53 -0.12
N VAL A 7 -22.30 -17.87 1.06
CA VAL A 7 -21.21 -17.21 1.75
C VAL A 7 -19.91 -17.58 1.02
N ASP A 8 -19.05 -16.59 0.78
CA ASP A 8 -17.59 -16.74 0.69
C ASP A 8 -16.94 -17.37 -0.57
N ALA A 9 -17.01 -16.66 -1.71
CA ALA A 9 -16.11 -16.94 -2.85
C ALA A 9 -14.66 -16.43 -2.62
N ASP A 10 -14.48 -15.37 -1.82
CA ASP A 10 -13.15 -14.79 -1.54
C ASP A 10 -12.36 -15.55 -0.46
N SER A 11 -13.06 -16.28 0.42
CA SER A 11 -12.43 -17.17 1.40
C SER A 11 -11.72 -18.35 0.68
N ALA A 12 -12.22 -18.78 -0.48
CA ALA A 12 -11.64 -19.90 -1.23
C ALA A 12 -10.26 -19.60 -1.83
N TYR A 13 -9.96 -18.34 -2.19
CA TYR A 13 -8.67 -17.98 -2.80
C TYR A 13 -7.52 -18.09 -1.79
N TYR A 14 -7.70 -17.52 -0.59
CA TYR A 14 -6.72 -17.62 0.50
C TYR A 14 -6.75 -18.97 1.22
N ALA A 15 -7.87 -19.69 1.19
CA ALA A 15 -7.90 -21.04 1.72
C ALA A 15 -7.11 -22.03 0.84
N SER A 16 -6.98 -21.79 -0.46
CA SER A 16 -6.28 -22.71 -1.38
C SER A 16 -4.78 -22.88 -1.14
N GLU A 17 -4.07 -21.87 -0.59
CA GLU A 17 -2.64 -21.99 -0.28
C GLU A 17 -2.38 -22.88 0.96
N GLY A 18 -3.37 -23.06 1.83
CA GLY A 18 -3.29 -23.88 3.05
C GLY A 18 -4.18 -25.14 3.07
N GLN A 19 -5.11 -25.29 2.12
CA GLN A 19 -6.10 -26.38 2.13
C GLN A 19 -5.63 -27.68 1.47
N GLY A 20 -4.74 -27.63 0.47
CA GLY A 20 -4.22 -28.84 -0.18
C GLY A 20 -3.56 -29.83 0.82
N PRO A 21 -2.70 -29.34 1.74
CA PRO A 21 -2.19 -30.13 2.86
C PRO A 21 -3.28 -30.68 3.78
N LYS A 22 -4.24 -29.83 4.18
CA LYS A 22 -5.33 -30.21 5.09
C LYS A 22 -6.25 -31.29 4.52
N LEU A 23 -6.62 -31.17 3.25
CA LEU A 23 -7.47 -32.16 2.57
C LEU A 23 -6.76 -33.50 2.43
N TYR A 24 -5.47 -33.49 2.08
CA TYR A 24 -4.68 -34.72 2.02
C TYR A 24 -4.59 -35.40 3.40
N ASP A 25 -4.36 -34.62 4.46
CA ASP A 25 -4.26 -35.13 5.82
C ASP A 25 -5.61 -35.70 6.31
N GLU A 26 -6.73 -35.09 5.92
CA GLU A 26 -8.09 -35.59 6.18
C GLU A 26 -8.43 -36.86 5.38
N GLN A 27 -8.01 -36.94 4.12
CA GLN A 27 -8.20 -38.14 3.29
C GLN A 27 -7.36 -39.32 3.78
N LYS A 28 -6.16 -39.04 4.32
CA LYS A 28 -5.31 -40.05 4.95
C LYS A 28 -5.85 -40.53 6.28
N SER A 29 -6.33 -39.63 7.13
CA SER A 29 -6.92 -40.02 8.42
C SER A 29 -8.19 -40.85 8.25
N ARG A 30 -8.95 -40.61 7.17
CA ARG A 30 -10.13 -41.42 6.81
C ARG A 30 -9.80 -42.70 6.03
N GLY A 31 -8.53 -42.98 5.75
CA GLY A 31 -8.11 -44.18 5.01
C GLY A 31 -8.54 -44.23 3.53
N VAL A 32 -9.07 -43.12 3.00
CA VAL A 32 -9.61 -43.05 1.63
C VAL A 32 -8.50 -42.96 0.59
N ASN A 33 -7.36 -42.34 0.94
CA ASN A 33 -6.26 -42.13 0.03
C ASN A 33 -5.04 -43.01 0.40
N PRO A 34 -4.73 -44.08 -0.36
CA PRO A 34 -3.56 -44.92 -0.11
C PRO A 34 -2.25 -44.28 -0.58
N ALA A 35 -2.28 -43.28 -1.47
CA ALA A 35 -1.07 -42.71 -2.09
C ALA A 35 -0.20 -41.94 -1.07
N ALA A 36 1.10 -41.83 -1.36
CA ALA A 36 2.03 -41.05 -0.54
C ALA A 36 1.81 -39.53 -0.70
N ARG A 37 2.27 -38.75 0.28
CA ARG A 37 2.03 -37.29 0.29
C ARG A 37 2.77 -36.68 -0.89
N PRO A 38 2.11 -35.91 -1.76
CA PRO A 38 2.81 -35.26 -2.86
C PRO A 38 3.81 -34.24 -2.31
N GLN A 39 5.10 -34.49 -2.56
CA GLN A 39 6.20 -33.64 -2.12
C GLN A 39 6.90 -32.97 -3.32
N GLY A 40 7.55 -31.85 -3.06
CA GLY A 40 8.45 -31.18 -4.00
C GLY A 40 7.84 -30.92 -5.38
N VAL A 41 8.31 -31.64 -6.40
CA VAL A 41 7.95 -31.46 -7.82
C VAL A 41 6.48 -31.79 -8.07
N ALA A 42 5.96 -32.87 -7.47
CA ALA A 42 4.56 -33.29 -7.65
C ALA A 42 3.57 -32.26 -7.11
N LEU A 43 3.87 -31.64 -5.96
CA LEU A 43 3.04 -30.59 -5.39
C LEU A 43 3.06 -29.32 -6.27
N LYS A 44 4.23 -28.95 -6.82
CA LYS A 44 4.35 -27.83 -7.77
C LYS A 44 3.56 -28.08 -9.04
N ALA A 45 3.62 -29.30 -9.59
CA ALA A 45 2.87 -29.70 -10.77
C ALA A 45 1.35 -29.66 -10.51
N LEU A 46 0.90 -30.18 -9.36
CA LEU A 46 -0.50 -30.13 -8.96
C LEU A 46 -1.01 -28.69 -8.83
N LYS A 47 -0.25 -27.81 -8.14
CA LYS A 47 -0.59 -26.39 -8.03
C LYS A 47 -0.72 -25.72 -9.40
N ARG A 48 0.22 -25.98 -10.31
CA ARG A 48 0.18 -25.45 -11.69
C ARG A 48 -1.05 -25.95 -12.45
N SER A 49 -1.39 -27.23 -12.34
CA SER A 49 -2.56 -27.82 -12.99
C SER A 49 -3.87 -27.21 -12.46
N ILE A 50 -3.99 -27.03 -11.15
CA ILE A 50 -5.15 -26.38 -10.53
C ILE A 50 -5.27 -24.93 -11.02
N LEU A 51 -4.17 -24.17 -11.03
CA LEU A 51 -4.16 -22.79 -11.53
C LEU A 51 -4.55 -22.70 -13.02
N ALA A 52 -4.04 -23.62 -13.85
CA ALA A 52 -4.39 -23.67 -15.27
C ALA A 52 -5.87 -24.02 -15.51
N THR A 53 -6.39 -24.97 -14.73
CA THR A 53 -7.79 -25.42 -14.82
C THR A 53 -8.75 -24.35 -14.34
N THR A 54 -8.45 -23.71 -13.20
CA THR A 54 -9.23 -22.57 -12.69
C THR A 54 -9.19 -21.39 -13.64
N TRP A 55 -8.04 -21.06 -14.23
CA TRP A 55 -7.94 -20.01 -15.25
C TRP A 55 -8.80 -20.32 -16.48
N SER A 56 -8.74 -21.56 -16.98
CA SER A 56 -9.54 -22.01 -18.13
C SER A 56 -11.04 -21.95 -17.83
N ARG A 57 -11.44 -22.35 -16.61
CA ARG A 57 -12.83 -22.26 -16.13
C ARG A 57 -13.29 -20.80 -16.04
N LYS A 58 -12.54 -19.93 -15.35
CA LYS A 58 -12.83 -18.49 -15.24
C LYS A 58 -13.01 -17.83 -16.61
N ARG A 59 -12.19 -18.24 -17.59
CA ARG A 59 -12.27 -17.74 -18.97
C ARG A 59 -13.54 -18.22 -19.71
N LYS A 60 -13.95 -19.48 -19.51
CA LYS A 60 -15.20 -20.03 -20.07
C LYS A 60 -16.45 -19.41 -19.45
N GLU A 61 -16.39 -19.13 -18.15
CA GLU A 61 -17.49 -18.52 -17.38
C GLU A 61 -17.58 -17.00 -17.53
N TYR A 62 -16.69 -16.39 -18.35
CA TYR A 62 -16.60 -14.94 -18.53
C TYR A 62 -16.52 -14.15 -17.21
N MET A 63 -15.91 -14.75 -16.18
CA MET A 63 -15.71 -14.07 -14.90
C MET A 63 -14.91 -12.78 -15.12
N ASP A 64 -15.31 -11.71 -14.43
CA ASP A 64 -14.60 -10.45 -14.51
C ASP A 64 -13.14 -10.65 -14.11
N ARG A 65 -12.25 -10.28 -15.04
CA ARG A 65 -10.81 -10.38 -14.85
C ARG A 65 -10.29 -9.29 -13.92
N GLY A 66 -11.10 -8.28 -13.61
CA GLY A 66 -10.80 -7.22 -12.66
C GLY A 66 -10.88 -7.67 -11.20
N VAL A 67 -11.75 -8.63 -10.89
CA VAL A 67 -11.96 -9.15 -9.53
C VAL A 67 -10.69 -9.82 -9.00
N GLY A 68 -10.27 -9.43 -7.80
CA GLY A 68 -9.02 -9.87 -7.17
C GLY A 68 -7.75 -9.36 -7.85
N THR A 69 -7.83 -8.36 -8.73
CA THR A 69 -6.66 -7.70 -9.34
C THR A 69 -6.41 -6.33 -8.72
N LEU A 70 -5.38 -5.62 -9.19
CA LEU A 70 -5.09 -4.23 -8.80
C LEU A 70 -6.30 -3.29 -8.94
N ARG A 71 -7.25 -3.63 -9.83
CA ARG A 71 -8.48 -2.86 -10.07
C ARG A 71 -9.53 -3.02 -8.97
N ASP A 72 -9.45 -4.11 -8.21
CA ASP A 72 -10.33 -4.49 -7.10
C ASP A 72 -9.66 -4.23 -5.74
N VAL A 73 -8.81 -3.21 -5.71
CA VAL A 73 -8.17 -2.72 -4.49
C VAL A 73 -9.08 -1.68 -3.83
N TYR A 74 -8.78 -1.32 -2.58
CA TYR A 74 -9.48 -0.26 -1.87
C TYR A 74 -9.58 1.03 -2.70
N ALA A 75 -10.76 1.65 -2.69
CA ALA A 75 -10.96 2.98 -3.24
C ALA A 75 -10.24 4.03 -2.38
N PRO A 76 -9.80 5.17 -2.94
CA PRO A 76 -9.19 6.25 -2.16
C PRO A 76 -10.08 6.73 -1.00
N ALA A 77 -11.40 6.66 -1.16
CA ALA A 77 -12.38 6.99 -0.12
C ALA A 77 -12.34 6.07 1.11
N GLN A 78 -11.75 4.86 1.00
CA GLN A 78 -11.62 3.88 2.08
C GLN A 78 -10.31 4.04 2.87
N ILE A 79 -9.39 4.92 2.44
CA ILE A 79 -8.15 5.22 3.19
C ILE A 79 -8.44 5.69 4.63
N PRO A 80 -9.41 6.59 4.88
CA PRO A 80 -9.79 6.97 6.23
C PRO A 80 -10.25 5.79 7.10
N ASP A 81 -10.93 4.80 6.51
CA ASP A 81 -11.41 3.63 7.25
C ASP A 81 -10.23 2.76 7.71
N HIS A 82 -9.24 2.54 6.84
CA HIS A 82 -8.00 1.85 7.23
C HIS A 82 -7.27 2.56 8.37
N THR A 83 -7.23 3.89 8.33
CA THR A 83 -6.70 4.71 9.42
C THR A 83 -7.51 4.52 10.71
N ASN A 84 -8.84 4.59 10.64
CA ASN A 84 -9.69 4.39 11.82
C ASN A 84 -9.46 3.03 12.47
N VAL A 85 -9.27 1.96 11.67
CA VAL A 85 -8.97 0.65 12.24
C VAL A 85 -7.62 0.64 12.93
N ALA A 86 -6.58 1.23 12.35
CA ALA A 86 -5.27 1.34 13.00
C ALA A 86 -5.35 2.10 14.34
N TRP A 87 -6.19 3.14 14.42
CA TRP A 87 -6.42 3.93 15.64
C TRP A 87 -7.37 3.26 16.64
N SER A 88 -8.14 2.27 16.20
CA SER A 88 -9.00 1.44 17.07
C SER A 88 -8.22 0.35 17.81
N GLU A 89 -7.00 0.04 17.37
CA GLU A 89 -6.14 -0.94 18.03
C GLU A 89 -5.78 -0.50 19.46
N ARG A 90 -5.68 -1.47 20.37
CA ARG A 90 -5.42 -1.24 21.80
C ARG A 90 -4.26 -2.05 22.32
N LYS A 91 -3.99 -3.23 21.74
CA LYS A 91 -2.95 -4.15 22.19
C LYS A 91 -1.62 -3.84 21.51
N GLU A 92 -1.65 -3.72 20.19
CA GLU A 92 -0.46 -3.62 19.34
C GLU A 92 -0.35 -2.26 18.64
N ILE A 93 -0.45 -1.18 19.42
CA ILE A 93 -0.53 0.21 18.90
C ILE A 93 0.68 0.56 18.02
N ALA A 94 1.90 0.21 18.45
CA ALA A 94 3.11 0.44 17.68
C ALA A 94 3.07 -0.28 16.32
N CYS A 95 2.57 -1.51 16.28
CA CYS A 95 2.41 -2.25 15.04
C CYS A 95 1.36 -1.61 14.13
N ALA A 96 0.24 -1.16 14.70
CA ALA A 96 -0.85 -0.54 13.94
C ALA A 96 -0.41 0.79 13.30
N LEU A 97 0.18 1.70 14.09
CA LEU A 97 0.69 2.98 13.59
C LEU A 97 1.77 2.79 12.52
N ARG A 98 2.73 1.89 12.75
CA ARG A 98 3.75 1.55 11.76
C ARG A 98 3.17 1.00 10.47
N THR A 99 2.18 0.12 10.57
CA THR A 99 1.50 -0.47 9.40
C THR A 99 0.71 0.59 8.63
N GLN A 100 0.08 1.53 9.33
CA GLN A 100 -0.60 2.67 8.72
C GLN A 100 0.39 3.53 7.90
N VAL A 101 1.57 3.81 8.44
CA VAL A 101 2.61 4.55 7.70
C VAL A 101 3.11 3.77 6.48
N ASP A 102 3.41 2.47 6.61
CA ASP A 102 3.83 1.64 5.47
C ASP A 102 2.77 1.63 4.34
N PHE A 103 1.50 1.48 4.71
CA PHE A 103 0.37 1.57 3.79
C PHE A 103 0.34 2.92 3.06
N LEU A 104 0.39 4.03 3.79
CA LEU A 104 0.33 5.39 3.22
C LEU A 104 1.57 5.71 2.37
N LEU A 105 2.76 5.21 2.72
CA LEU A 105 3.96 5.32 1.88
C LEU A 105 3.78 4.62 0.54
N GLY A 106 3.13 3.45 0.54
CA GLY A 106 2.79 2.74 -0.69
C GLY A 106 1.74 3.47 -1.52
N ASN A 107 0.77 4.11 -0.88
CA ASN A 107 -0.33 4.78 -1.57
C ASN A 107 0.08 6.15 -2.14
N HIS A 108 0.66 7.03 -1.33
CA HIS A 108 0.94 8.42 -1.73
C HIS A 108 2.22 8.58 -2.55
N MET A 109 3.24 7.77 -2.26
CA MET A 109 4.54 7.86 -2.94
C MET A 109 4.76 6.70 -3.93
N LEU A 110 3.79 5.77 -4.07
CA LEU A 110 3.86 4.59 -4.94
C LEU A 110 5.09 3.71 -4.68
N LEU A 111 5.55 3.70 -3.42
CA LEU A 111 6.75 2.96 -3.03
C LEU A 111 6.47 1.47 -2.94
N ARG A 112 7.39 0.67 -3.48
CA ARG A 112 7.36 -0.78 -3.28
C ARG A 112 7.90 -1.14 -1.90
N SER A 113 7.51 -2.29 -1.37
CA SER A 113 8.02 -2.82 -0.09
C SER A 113 9.55 -2.85 -0.02
N GLY A 114 10.22 -3.17 -1.13
CA GLY A 114 11.68 -3.15 -1.23
C GLY A 114 12.32 -1.77 -1.03
N ASN A 115 11.58 -0.68 -1.20
CA ASN A 115 12.04 0.68 -0.95
C ASN A 115 11.53 1.21 0.40
N ARG A 116 10.32 0.81 0.82
CA ARG A 116 9.70 1.28 2.07
C ARG A 116 10.37 0.71 3.32
N LEU A 117 10.68 -0.58 3.32
CA LEU A 117 11.22 -1.27 4.50
C LEU A 117 12.66 -0.87 4.86
N PRO A 118 13.61 -0.74 3.90
CA PRO A 118 14.96 -0.32 4.23
C PRO A 118 15.11 1.19 4.40
N MET A 119 14.06 1.98 4.21
CA MET A 119 14.09 3.45 4.28
C MET A 119 14.66 3.94 5.61
N GLU A 120 15.63 4.85 5.53
CA GLU A 120 16.28 5.48 6.66
C GLU A 120 15.77 6.91 6.88
N LEU A 121 15.97 7.44 8.09
CA LEU A 121 15.65 8.83 8.39
C LEU A 121 16.48 9.77 7.49
N ALA A 122 17.72 9.40 7.18
CA ALA A 122 18.60 10.20 6.31
C ALA A 122 18.10 10.28 4.85
N ASP A 123 17.28 9.33 4.41
CA ASP A 123 16.66 9.37 3.08
C ASP A 123 15.52 10.40 3.00
N CYS A 124 15.01 10.84 4.14
CA CYS A 124 13.85 11.72 4.26
C CYS A 124 14.26 13.17 4.47
N PHE A 125 13.79 14.09 3.62
CA PHE A 125 14.01 15.52 3.84
C PHE A 125 12.79 16.36 3.40
N PRO A 126 12.57 17.52 4.03
CA PRO A 126 11.55 18.46 3.58
C PRO A 126 12.04 19.24 2.35
N LEU A 127 11.18 19.37 1.33
CA LEU A 127 11.40 20.24 0.19
C LEU A 127 10.40 21.39 0.22
N ASP A 128 10.91 22.63 0.15
CA ASP A 128 10.10 23.82 0.06
C ASP A 128 9.46 23.97 -1.33
N LEU A 129 8.15 24.22 -1.34
CA LEU A 129 7.36 24.42 -2.54
C LEU A 129 6.68 25.80 -2.47
N PRO A 130 7.42 26.89 -2.77
CA PRO A 130 6.93 28.27 -2.61
C PRO A 130 5.74 28.57 -3.52
N ASN A 131 5.58 27.83 -4.61
CA ASN A 131 4.51 28.03 -5.58
C ASN A 131 3.26 27.21 -5.29
N GLU A 132 3.34 26.24 -4.37
CA GLU A 132 2.28 25.26 -4.11
C GLU A 132 1.62 25.44 -2.74
N GLY A 133 0.38 24.98 -2.62
CA GLY A 133 -0.35 24.92 -1.36
C GLY A 133 -0.81 26.28 -0.82
N PHE A 134 -0.89 26.40 0.51
CA PHE A 134 -1.48 27.57 1.17
C PHE A 134 -0.49 28.73 1.21
N LYS A 135 -0.77 29.78 0.44
CA LYS A 135 0.07 30.99 0.34
C LYS A 135 -0.30 31.97 1.45
N ALA A 136 0.22 31.72 2.65
CA ALA A 136 0.17 32.69 3.75
C ALA A 136 1.55 33.33 3.97
N GLN A 137 1.53 34.60 4.36
CA GLN A 137 2.75 35.36 4.61
C GLN A 137 3.59 34.68 5.71
N GLY A 138 4.83 34.34 5.39
CA GLY A 138 5.75 33.65 6.30
C GLY A 138 5.59 32.13 6.39
N TYR A 139 4.68 31.51 5.64
CA TYR A 139 4.51 30.05 5.59
C TYR A 139 4.75 29.49 4.20
N THR A 140 5.72 28.60 4.07
CA THR A 140 5.99 27.85 2.82
C THR A 140 5.51 26.41 2.95
N THR A 141 4.77 25.93 1.96
CA THR A 141 4.35 24.53 1.89
C THR A 141 5.57 23.63 1.75
N LYS A 142 5.66 22.60 2.59
CA LYS A 142 6.74 21.60 2.54
C LYS A 142 6.20 20.26 2.05
N ALA A 143 6.88 19.65 1.09
CA ALA A 143 6.71 18.23 0.75
C ALA A 143 7.72 17.39 1.53
N LEU A 144 7.31 16.21 1.97
CA LEU A 144 8.27 15.18 2.38
C LEU A 144 8.80 14.51 1.13
N VAL A 145 10.12 14.51 0.96
CA VAL A 145 10.82 13.82 -0.11
C VAL A 145 11.61 12.66 0.49
N VAL A 146 11.57 11.53 -0.20
CA VAL A 146 12.32 10.32 0.12
C VAL A 146 13.22 9.98 -1.06
N VAL A 147 14.52 9.87 -0.81
CA VAL A 147 15.50 9.41 -1.80
C VAL A 147 15.46 7.89 -1.88
N MET A 148 15.50 7.36 -3.09
CA MET A 148 15.61 5.94 -3.36
C MET A 148 16.77 5.69 -4.32
N ASN A 149 17.78 4.97 -3.84
CA ASN A 149 18.96 4.60 -4.62
C ASN A 149 18.98 3.09 -4.97
N CYS A 150 18.26 2.25 -4.23
CA CYS A 150 18.33 0.80 -4.36
C CYS A 150 17.12 0.21 -5.10
N ARG A 151 17.28 -0.11 -6.39
CA ARG A 151 16.31 -0.91 -7.16
C ARG A 151 16.99 -2.11 -7.80
N LYS A 152 16.27 -3.23 -7.89
CA LYS A 152 16.74 -4.45 -8.59
C LYS A 152 17.18 -4.21 -10.03
N THR A 153 16.61 -3.21 -10.72
CA THR A 153 16.94 -2.85 -12.11
C THR A 153 17.82 -1.61 -12.22
N ASN A 154 18.20 -0.98 -11.10
CA ASN A 154 19.00 0.22 -11.10
C ASN A 154 20.49 -0.13 -11.03
N GLN A 155 21.00 -0.78 -12.07
CA GLN A 155 22.41 -1.16 -12.19
C GLN A 155 23.37 0.04 -12.19
N HIS A 156 22.86 1.26 -12.39
CA HIS A 156 23.63 2.49 -12.56
C HIS A 156 23.43 3.52 -11.44
N GLY A 157 22.75 3.16 -10.33
CA GLY A 157 22.62 4.05 -9.16
C GLY A 157 21.82 5.34 -9.41
N ARG A 158 20.90 5.35 -10.39
CA ARG A 158 20.02 6.50 -10.66
C ARG A 158 19.20 6.85 -9.41
N MET A 159 19.29 8.08 -8.94
CA MET A 159 18.45 8.54 -7.85
C MET A 159 16.99 8.67 -8.31
N GLU A 160 16.09 8.00 -7.60
CA GLU A 160 14.65 8.19 -7.71
C GLU A 160 14.14 8.91 -6.47
N TYR A 161 13.07 9.69 -6.62
CA TYR A 161 12.46 10.42 -5.52
C TYR A 161 11.00 10.04 -5.37
N GLY A 162 10.56 9.80 -4.13
CA GLY A 162 9.16 9.74 -3.75
C GLY A 162 8.82 11.02 -3.00
N SER A 163 7.66 11.62 -3.27
CA SER A 163 7.25 12.85 -2.58
C SER A 163 5.80 12.81 -2.14
N ALA A 164 5.49 13.37 -0.98
CA ALA A 164 4.12 13.53 -0.52
C ALA A 164 3.90 14.90 0.13
N LEU A 165 2.71 15.45 -0.14
CA LEU A 165 2.19 16.66 0.50
C LEU A 165 1.30 16.31 1.69
N ARG A 166 1.04 17.30 2.56
CA ARG A 166 0.00 17.16 3.58
C ARG A 166 -1.35 17.04 2.90
N HIS A 167 -2.09 16.00 3.28
CA HIS A 167 -3.44 15.79 2.79
C HIS A 167 -4.44 16.66 3.57
N ARG A 168 -5.53 17.10 2.91
CA ARG A 168 -6.59 17.92 3.53
C ARG A 168 -7.31 17.17 4.66
N ASP A 169 -7.65 15.90 4.43
CA ASP A 169 -8.15 14.99 5.48
C ASP A 169 -6.96 14.44 6.28
N PRO A 170 -6.88 14.71 7.60
CA PRO A 170 -5.82 14.18 8.47
C PRO A 170 -5.73 12.65 8.47
N ARG A 171 -6.85 11.96 8.28
CA ARG A 171 -6.91 10.48 8.29
C ARG A 171 -6.25 9.86 7.06
N SER A 172 -6.11 10.63 5.99
CA SER A 172 -5.40 10.23 4.78
C SER A 172 -4.05 10.94 4.64
N CYS A 173 -3.55 11.58 5.70
CA CYS A 173 -2.33 12.36 5.64
C CYS A 173 -1.12 11.50 6.03
N LEU A 174 -0.29 11.13 5.05
CA LEU A 174 0.98 10.44 5.30
C LEU A 174 1.88 11.21 6.28
N ILE A 175 2.00 12.53 6.13
CA ILE A 175 2.84 13.37 6.99
C ILE A 175 2.36 13.32 8.45
N GLY A 176 1.03 13.38 8.64
CA GLY A 176 0.41 13.29 9.96
C GLY A 176 0.62 11.90 10.58
N ALA A 177 0.36 10.84 9.81
CA ALA A 177 0.58 9.47 10.26
C ALA A 177 2.04 9.20 10.63
N LEU A 178 3.00 9.70 9.83
CA LEU A 178 4.42 9.61 10.12
C LEU A 178 4.77 10.33 11.42
N ALA A 179 4.27 11.56 11.62
CA ALA A 179 4.49 12.31 12.85
C ALA A 179 3.99 11.56 14.10
N PHE A 180 2.77 11.00 14.04
CA PHE A 180 2.21 10.21 15.14
C PHE A 180 3.01 8.92 15.42
N TRP A 181 3.45 8.22 14.37
CA TRP A 181 4.31 7.05 14.53
C TRP A 181 5.63 7.40 15.22
N LEU A 182 6.33 8.45 14.76
CA LEU A 182 7.60 8.89 15.34
C LEU A 182 7.43 9.37 16.79
N PHE A 183 6.36 10.11 17.07
CA PHE A 183 6.00 10.51 18.42
C PHE A 183 5.77 9.29 19.32
N TRP A 184 4.96 8.33 18.89
CA TRP A 184 4.71 7.11 19.65
C TRP A 184 6.00 6.34 19.92
N ARG A 185 6.81 6.13 18.88
CA ARG A 185 8.06 5.37 18.92
C ARG A 185 9.06 5.89 19.95
N TRP A 186 9.27 7.22 20.00
CA TRP A 186 10.31 7.80 20.86
C TRP A 186 9.78 8.36 22.17
N GLN A 187 8.57 8.94 22.18
CA GLN A 187 8.05 9.64 23.37
C GLN A 187 7.15 8.76 24.23
N VAL A 188 6.34 7.89 23.62
CA VAL A 188 5.35 7.09 24.36
C VAL A 188 5.90 5.72 24.72
N GLU A 189 6.36 4.96 23.73
CA GLU A 189 6.85 3.59 23.91
C GLU A 189 8.18 3.56 24.65
N LYS A 190 9.05 4.56 24.44
CA LYS A 190 10.37 4.72 25.09
C LYS A 190 11.27 3.48 25.06
N ALA A 191 11.02 2.55 24.14
CA ALA A 191 11.82 1.34 23.97
C ALA A 191 13.20 1.64 23.34
N GLU A 192 13.33 2.76 22.64
CA GLU A 192 14.59 3.24 22.09
C GLU A 192 14.81 4.71 22.47
N ARG A 193 16.09 5.11 22.51
CA ARG A 193 16.46 6.50 22.76
C ARG A 193 16.18 7.34 21.51
N PHE A 194 15.76 8.59 21.72
CA PHE A 194 15.63 9.55 20.62
C PHE A 194 16.99 9.74 19.93
N PRO A 195 17.05 9.73 18.58
CA PRO A 195 18.29 9.85 17.84
C PRO A 195 18.99 11.19 18.13
N VAL A 196 20.32 11.14 18.22
CA VAL A 196 21.14 12.33 18.37
C VAL A 196 21.51 12.82 16.97
N PHE A 197 21.30 14.10 16.70
CA PHE A 197 21.56 14.71 15.38
C PHE A 197 22.88 15.49 15.35
N GLN A 198 23.86 15.11 16.17
CA GLN A 198 25.15 15.80 16.24
C GLN A 198 26.08 15.34 15.11
N ARG A 199 26.15 14.04 14.86
CA ARG A 199 26.96 13.46 13.79
C ARG A 199 26.10 12.58 12.89
N SER A 200 26.51 12.43 11.64
CA SER A 200 25.76 11.62 10.67
C SER A 200 25.70 10.14 11.09
N GLU A 201 26.80 9.65 11.65
CA GLU A 201 26.94 8.28 12.16
C GLU A 201 25.93 7.95 13.28
N ASP A 202 25.44 8.96 14.01
CA ASP A 202 24.52 8.76 15.13
C ASP A 202 23.09 8.42 14.70
N TRP A 203 22.69 8.75 13.47
CA TRP A 203 21.28 8.65 13.05
C TRP A 203 21.03 8.18 11.61
N TYR A 204 22.04 8.17 10.72
CA TYR A 204 21.83 7.80 9.31
C TYR A 204 21.27 6.39 9.15
N GLU A 205 21.74 5.42 9.95
CA GLU A 205 21.25 4.04 9.89
C GLU A 205 19.87 3.83 10.56
N THR A 206 19.26 4.90 11.08
CA THR A 206 17.97 4.79 11.78
C THR A 206 16.86 4.57 10.76
N LYS A 207 16.31 3.36 10.74
CA LYS A 207 15.15 3.03 9.89
C LYS A 207 13.93 3.87 10.26
N VAL A 208 13.16 4.31 9.26
CA VAL A 208 11.86 4.98 9.45
C VAL A 208 10.85 4.02 10.08
N LEU A 209 10.76 2.80 9.53
CA LEU A 209 9.86 1.75 9.99
C LEU A 209 10.63 0.67 10.76
N ARG A 210 10.67 0.79 12.09
CA ARG A 210 11.35 -0.20 12.94
C ARG A 210 10.62 -1.55 12.93
N ARG A 211 11.36 -2.65 12.80
CA ARG A 211 10.80 -4.01 12.81
C ARG A 211 10.23 -4.42 14.18
N SER A 212 10.99 -4.19 15.25
CA SER A 212 10.61 -4.56 16.62
C SER A 212 11.25 -3.64 17.66
N ALA A 213 10.59 -3.45 18.80
CA ALA A 213 11.12 -2.73 19.95
C ALA A 213 12.37 -3.38 20.58
N LYS A 214 12.55 -4.69 20.38
CA LYS A 214 13.66 -5.46 20.96
C LYS A 214 14.90 -5.51 20.07
N GLU A 215 14.83 -4.94 18.87
CA GLU A 215 15.95 -4.98 17.93
C GLU A 215 16.82 -3.74 18.11
N PRO A 216 18.11 -3.90 18.46
CA PRO A 216 19.02 -2.77 18.61
C PRO A 216 19.23 -2.07 17.25
N GLN A 217 19.41 -0.75 17.31
CA GLN A 217 19.84 0.05 16.15
C GLN A 217 21.17 -0.51 15.62
N GLY A 218 21.27 -0.74 14.30
CA GLY A 218 22.57 -0.98 13.65
C GLY A 218 23.02 -2.43 13.43
N LYS A 219 22.15 -3.46 13.38
CA LYS A 219 22.61 -4.77 12.87
C LYS A 219 21.50 -5.61 12.25
N ARG A 220 21.57 -5.82 10.92
CA ARG A 220 21.54 -7.17 10.32
C ARG A 220 21.70 -7.20 8.79
N ASP A 221 22.53 -8.16 8.38
CA ASP A 221 22.67 -8.73 7.04
C ASP A 221 21.34 -9.32 6.52
N GLY A 222 21.19 -9.26 5.20
CA GLY A 222 20.44 -10.28 4.46
C GLY A 222 18.94 -10.03 4.34
N ILE A 223 18.52 -9.94 3.08
CA ILE A 223 17.14 -9.94 2.60
C ILE A 223 16.40 -11.16 3.18
N HIS A 224 15.64 -10.98 4.26
CA HIS A 224 14.60 -11.91 4.68
C HIS A 224 13.24 -11.25 4.47
N GLN A 225 12.39 -11.86 3.63
CA GLN A 225 11.05 -11.37 3.37
C GLN A 225 10.20 -11.58 4.64
N ASP A 226 9.77 -10.46 5.23
CA ASP A 226 9.07 -10.44 6.51
C ASP A 226 7.53 -10.57 6.40
N PRO A 227 6.84 -10.97 7.49
CA PRO A 227 5.40 -11.23 7.56
C PRO A 227 4.49 -9.98 7.42
N ILE A 228 5.06 -8.80 7.17
CA ILE A 228 4.33 -7.53 7.00
C ILE A 228 3.34 -7.63 5.82
N THR A 229 3.76 -8.30 4.75
CA THR A 229 2.95 -8.54 3.55
C THR A 229 1.72 -9.41 3.84
N GLN A 230 1.82 -10.38 4.76
CA GLN A 230 0.70 -11.28 5.07
C GLN A 230 -0.42 -10.62 5.89
N ARG A 231 -0.17 -9.48 6.54
CA ARG A 231 -1.21 -8.75 7.30
C ARG A 231 -2.00 -7.75 6.47
N VAL A 232 -1.39 -7.18 5.43
CA VAL A 232 -2.11 -6.32 4.46
C VAL A 232 -3.07 -7.17 3.59
N HIS A 233 -2.78 -8.47 3.43
CA HIS A 233 -3.65 -9.43 2.75
C HIS A 233 -4.70 -10.10 3.64
N ARG A 234 -4.73 -9.82 4.96
CA ARG A 234 -5.95 -10.14 5.71
C ARG A 234 -6.99 -9.10 5.31
N PRO A 235 -8.11 -9.48 4.68
CA PRO A 235 -9.16 -8.52 4.44
C PRO A 235 -9.54 -7.96 5.81
N PHE A 236 -9.47 -6.63 5.94
CA PHE A 236 -10.22 -5.93 6.98
C PHE A 236 -11.70 -6.25 6.69
N HIS A 237 -12.20 -7.37 7.22
CA HIS A 237 -13.63 -7.63 7.26
C HIS A 237 -14.22 -6.59 8.20
N SER A 238 -14.69 -5.49 7.62
CA SER A 238 -15.57 -4.56 8.32
C SER A 238 -16.84 -5.32 8.66
N PRO A 239 -17.24 -5.44 9.93
CA PRO A 239 -18.54 -6.00 10.25
C PRO A 239 -19.62 -5.03 9.76
N ASN A 240 -20.37 -5.47 8.75
CA ASN A 240 -21.68 -4.94 8.31
C ASN A 240 -21.80 -3.41 8.20
N ILE A 241 -21.55 -2.87 7.00
CA ILE A 241 -22.27 -1.67 6.54
C ILE A 241 -23.35 -2.17 5.56
N PRO A 242 -24.65 -2.01 5.85
CA PRO A 242 -25.69 -2.38 4.91
C PRO A 242 -25.64 -1.43 3.70
N VAL A 243 -25.42 -2.00 2.52
CA VAL A 243 -25.58 -1.30 1.25
C VAL A 243 -27.08 -1.07 1.07
N SER A 244 -27.54 0.12 1.45
CA SER A 244 -28.88 0.60 1.12
C SER A 244 -28.98 0.77 -0.40
N MET A 245 -29.92 0.05 -1.01
CA MET A 245 -30.33 0.23 -2.39
C MET A 245 -30.90 1.63 -2.58
N ALA A 246 -30.23 2.45 -3.38
CA ALA A 246 -30.84 3.58 -4.07
C ALA A 246 -30.13 3.78 -5.41
N GLN A 247 -30.54 3.02 -6.41
CA GLN A 247 -30.34 3.40 -7.80
C GLN A 247 -31.31 4.55 -8.11
N MET A 248 -30.77 5.72 -8.41
CA MET A 248 -31.47 6.72 -9.22
C MET A 248 -30.69 6.91 -10.52
N PRO A 249 -31.36 6.94 -11.69
CA PRO A 249 -30.69 7.10 -12.97
C PRO A 249 -30.26 8.56 -13.14
N VAL A 250 -28.96 8.77 -13.37
CA VAL A 250 -28.44 10.06 -13.86
C VAL A 250 -28.68 10.11 -15.37
N PRO A 251 -29.37 11.13 -15.92
CA PRO A 251 -29.58 11.24 -17.36
C PRO A 251 -28.27 11.60 -18.07
N LEU A 252 -27.98 10.86 -19.15
CA LEU A 252 -26.91 11.15 -20.10
C LEU A 252 -27.18 12.49 -20.81
N PRO A 253 -26.21 13.42 -20.87
CA PRO A 253 -26.34 14.60 -21.72
C PRO A 253 -26.17 14.20 -23.20
N THR A 254 -27.14 14.60 -24.01
CA THR A 254 -27.15 14.52 -25.47
C THR A 254 -26.00 15.33 -26.05
N LEU A 255 -25.22 14.70 -26.92
CA LEU A 255 -24.15 15.33 -27.70
C LEU A 255 -24.76 16.04 -28.93
N GLU A 256 -24.60 17.36 -29.00
CA GLU A 256 -24.73 18.17 -30.22
C GLU A 256 -23.32 18.48 -30.78
N PRO A 257 -23.11 18.52 -32.11
CA PRO A 257 -21.78 18.47 -32.71
C PRO A 257 -21.17 19.85 -33.05
N LEU A 258 -19.85 19.94 -32.90
CA LEU A 258 -18.89 20.77 -33.67
C LEU A 258 -19.14 22.30 -33.79
N SER A 259 -18.51 23.11 -32.91
CA SER A 259 -18.15 24.51 -33.28
C SER A 259 -16.98 25.20 -32.53
N MET A 260 -16.19 24.53 -31.66
CA MET A 260 -15.11 25.23 -30.92
C MET A 260 -13.72 24.57 -31.01
N VAL A 261 -13.18 24.41 -32.22
CA VAL A 261 -11.76 24.03 -32.45
C VAL A 261 -10.93 25.18 -33.07
N LYS A 262 -11.39 26.44 -33.02
CA LYS A 262 -10.69 27.58 -33.66
C LYS A 262 -10.21 28.72 -32.75
N LYS A 263 -10.01 28.51 -31.44
CA LYS A 263 -9.53 29.58 -30.54
C LYS A 263 -8.32 29.27 -29.66
N TRP A 264 -7.50 28.28 -30.01
CA TRP A 264 -6.29 27.92 -29.25
C TRP A 264 -4.99 27.93 -30.07
N CYS A 265 -4.96 28.67 -31.18
CA CYS A 265 -3.74 28.81 -31.99
C CYS A 265 -3.59 30.24 -32.54
N THR A 266 -3.51 31.24 -31.65
CA THR A 266 -2.94 32.56 -31.92
C THR A 266 -2.73 33.29 -30.59
N MET A 267 -1.58 33.94 -30.44
CA MET A 267 -1.05 34.64 -29.24
C MET A 267 -0.32 33.67 -28.27
N SER A 268 1.01 33.68 -28.14
CA SER A 268 1.87 34.85 -27.93
C SER A 268 3.29 34.63 -28.47
N ARG A 269 3.77 35.54 -29.34
CA ARG A 269 5.20 35.79 -29.59
C ARG A 269 5.71 36.78 -28.53
N PRO A 270 6.99 36.73 -28.12
CA PRO A 270 7.57 37.70 -27.21
C PRO A 270 7.99 38.98 -27.95
N GLU A 271 7.53 40.14 -27.47
CA GLU A 271 8.09 41.44 -27.88
C GLU A 271 9.36 41.76 -27.07
N LYS A 272 10.39 42.18 -27.81
CA LYS A 272 11.67 42.68 -27.31
C LYS A 272 11.45 44.04 -26.66
N VAL A 273 12.03 44.26 -25.47
CA VAL A 273 12.28 45.62 -24.96
C VAL A 273 13.76 45.92 -25.11
N SER A 274 14.06 46.91 -25.94
CA SER A 274 15.37 47.50 -26.19
C SER A 274 15.65 48.60 -25.17
N SER A 275 16.93 48.72 -24.80
CA SER A 275 17.53 49.79 -24.01
C SER A 275 17.17 51.21 -24.46
N LYS A 276 16.98 52.11 -23.50
CA LYS A 276 17.66 53.40 -23.33
C LYS A 276 17.45 53.89 -21.91
#